data_AF-A0A518E1S6-F1
#
_entry.id   AF-A0A518E1S6-F1
#
_cell.length_a   1.000
_cell.length_b   1.000
_cell.length_c   1.000
_cell.angle_alpha   90.00
_cell.angle_beta   90.00
_cell.angle_gamma   90.00
#
_symmetry.space_group_name_H-M   'P 1'
#
loop_
_entity.id
_entity.type
_entity.pdbx_description
1 polymer ?
#
loop_
_entity_poly.entity_id
_entity_poly.type
_entity_poly.pdbx_seq_one_letter_code
_entity_poly.pdbx_strand_id
1 'polypeptide(L)'
;MTTSPRRGLAPLELVIWLPVLLFVAALMVNFNTMARLRLRGEIVARDEVHRSRWPRTGNTEPVAPGHIWPAPATASVEATDAWVTVDLPQLQHPVVRGPLPGFGIKPVLDPTQGGGRGKASIVRRYPMMPRLGSFESGSIEHEVLGVTFRNAEMNMPTMTRRTTILYEFPQTSQDLPAAFSEAVNAIMAVPHFRHLQVLDNDEDVQRYVGSHDFHPRTLQPYMAMMGQVYLALCQLDREEIYQQQVVPKIDGRNRRGDIELGEISRLPRTMTNFFLAMYNARIAELEALIDLLKMQPPTPTISAQIAAAEAEIAELKAKVAPLEAYRSRLSEIESELRRLAVQYEADSGIPLPTK
;
A
#
# COMPACT_ATOMS: atom_id res chain seq x y z
N MET A 1 37.04 80.11 -46.52
CA MET A 1 36.54 78.84 -45.95
C MET A 1 37.51 77.73 -46.31
N THR A 2 38.36 77.32 -45.38
CA THR A 2 39.30 76.20 -45.56
C THR A 2 39.08 75.22 -44.42
N THR A 3 38.35 74.14 -44.71
CA THR A 3 38.15 73.01 -43.81
C THR A 3 39.47 72.24 -43.68
N SER A 4 40.12 72.33 -42.52
CA SER A 4 41.26 71.47 -42.20
C SER A 4 40.81 70.00 -42.11
N PRO A 5 41.49 69.06 -42.77
CA PRO A 5 41.19 67.64 -42.62
C PRO A 5 41.62 67.19 -41.22
N ARG A 6 40.67 66.73 -40.41
CA ARG A 6 40.97 66.07 -39.13
C ARG A 6 41.80 64.82 -39.42
N ARG A 7 43.11 64.89 -39.16
CA ARG A 7 44.02 63.74 -39.27
C ARG A 7 43.64 62.72 -38.18
N GLY A 8 43.42 61.48 -38.58
CA GLY A 8 42.80 60.43 -37.77
C GLY A 8 43.62 60.04 -36.54
N LEU A 9 43.03 60.28 -35.36
CA LEU A 9 43.45 59.71 -34.06
C LEU A 9 43.10 58.22 -33.92
N ALA A 10 42.38 57.65 -34.90
CA ALA A 10 41.95 56.26 -34.91
C ALA A 10 43.06 55.22 -34.63
N PRO A 11 44.32 55.37 -35.11
CA PRO A 11 45.37 54.41 -34.78
C PRO A 11 45.82 54.48 -33.32
N LEU A 12 45.85 55.68 -32.71
CA LEU A 12 46.27 55.86 -31.32
C LEU A 12 45.20 55.37 -30.34
N GLU A 13 43.93 55.68 -30.64
CA GLU A 13 42.79 55.16 -29.90
C GLU A 13 42.75 53.63 -29.96
N LEU A 14 42.99 53.02 -31.13
CA LEU A 14 43.07 51.56 -31.28
C LEU A 14 44.18 50.95 -30.41
N VAL A 15 45.37 51.56 -30.38
CA VAL A 15 46.51 51.05 -29.60
C VAL A 15 46.26 51.12 -28.09
N ILE A 16 45.51 52.12 -27.61
CA ILE A 16 45.14 52.25 -26.19
C ILE A 16 43.95 51.35 -25.83
N TRP A 17 42.94 51.24 -26.70
CA TRP A 17 41.75 50.43 -26.44
C TRP A 17 42.01 48.93 -26.52
N LEU A 18 42.90 48.48 -27.41
CA LEU A 18 43.19 47.06 -27.59
C LEU A 18 43.64 46.35 -26.29
N PRO A 19 44.64 46.83 -25.50
CA PRO A 19 45.02 46.19 -24.25
C PRO A 19 43.92 46.24 -23.19
N VAL A 20 43.11 47.31 -23.14
CA VAL A 20 41.98 47.41 -22.22
C VAL A 20 40.91 46.36 -22.55
N LEU A 21 40.56 46.23 -23.82
CA LEU A 21 39.60 45.22 -24.29
C LEU A 21 40.12 43.80 -24.05
N LEU A 22 41.41 43.54 -24.30
CA LEU A 22 42.03 42.25 -24.00
C LEU A 22 42.05 41.94 -22.50
N PHE A 23 42.26 42.95 -21.66
CA PHE A 23 42.21 42.80 -20.20
C PHE A 23 40.78 42.48 -19.71
N VAL A 24 39.77 43.18 -20.24
CA VAL A 24 38.35 42.89 -19.92
C VAL A 24 37.96 41.49 -20.39
N ALA A 25 38.36 41.09 -21.60
CA ALA A 25 38.13 39.73 -22.10
C ALA A 25 38.81 38.67 -21.21
N ALA A 26 40.04 38.92 -20.77
CA ALA A 26 40.74 38.04 -19.84
C ALA A 26 40.01 37.92 -18.49
N LEU A 27 39.51 39.03 -17.95
CA LEU A 27 38.70 39.03 -16.73
C LEU A 27 37.41 38.23 -16.89
N MET A 28 36.67 38.41 -17.99
CA MET A 28 35.44 37.66 -18.28
C MET A 28 35.71 36.14 -18.36
N VAL A 29 36.77 35.72 -19.05
CA VAL A 29 37.16 34.30 -19.15
C VAL A 29 37.52 33.74 -17.77
N ASN A 30 38.28 34.48 -16.97
CA ASN A 30 38.67 34.05 -15.63
C ASN A 30 37.48 33.94 -14.68
N PHE A 31 36.56 34.93 -14.69
CA PHE A 31 35.33 34.91 -13.90
C PHE A 31 34.43 33.72 -14.28
N ASN A 32 34.18 33.51 -15.57
CA ASN A 32 33.38 32.38 -16.05
C ASN A 32 34.00 31.03 -15.66
N THR A 33 35.33 30.93 -15.69
CA THR A 33 36.05 29.74 -15.25
C THR A 33 35.85 29.48 -13.75
N MET A 34 35.96 30.52 -12.92
CA MET A 34 35.74 30.41 -11.48
C MET A 34 34.29 30.04 -11.14
N ALA A 35 33.31 30.71 -11.76
CA ALA A 35 31.90 30.44 -11.56
C ALA A 35 31.54 29.00 -11.94
N ARG A 36 32.06 28.49 -13.07
CA ARG A 36 31.86 27.10 -13.50
C ARG A 36 32.44 26.11 -12.49
N LEU A 37 33.62 26.39 -11.93
CA LEU A 37 34.24 25.53 -10.92
C LEU A 37 33.47 25.56 -9.60
N ARG A 38 32.97 26.72 -9.17
CA ARG A 38 32.11 26.81 -7.98
C ARG A 38 30.84 25.97 -8.15
N LEU A 39 30.14 26.10 -9.28
CA LEU A 39 28.94 25.31 -9.57
C LEU A 39 29.22 23.80 -9.59
N ARG A 40 30.34 23.39 -10.21
CA ARG A 40 30.77 21.99 -10.18
C ARG A 40 31.09 21.51 -8.78
N GLY A 41 31.70 22.36 -7.95
CA GLY A 41 32.02 22.02 -6.57
C GLY A 41 30.78 21.86 -5.70
N GLU A 42 29.70 22.64 -5.94
CA GLU A 42 28.42 22.42 -5.26
C GLU A 42 27.81 21.05 -5.61
N ILE A 43 27.92 20.65 -6.89
CA ILE A 43 27.48 19.34 -7.35
C ILE A 43 28.32 18.23 -6.70
N VAL A 44 29.64 18.39 -6.66
CA VAL A 44 30.56 17.42 -6.05
C VAL A 44 30.34 17.33 -4.55
N ALA A 45 30.24 18.45 -3.82
CA ALA A 45 29.94 18.46 -2.40
C ALA A 45 28.60 17.76 -2.11
N ARG A 46 27.56 18.03 -2.90
CA ARG A 46 26.27 17.34 -2.78
C ARG A 46 26.36 15.83 -3.05
N ASP A 47 27.12 15.44 -4.06
CA ASP A 47 27.32 14.03 -4.42
C ASP A 47 28.09 13.28 -3.32
N GLU A 48 29.14 13.90 -2.76
CA GLU A 48 29.96 13.37 -1.66
C GLU A 48 29.13 13.04 -0.41
N VAL A 49 28.25 13.95 0.01
CA VAL A 49 27.35 13.68 1.12
C VAL A 49 26.28 12.66 0.74
N HIS A 50 25.79 12.66 -0.50
CA HIS A 50 24.75 11.71 -0.92
C HIS A 50 25.26 10.26 -0.99
N ARG A 51 26.47 10.05 -1.50
CA ARG A 51 27.10 8.72 -1.64
C ARG A 51 27.60 8.15 -0.31
N SER A 52 27.74 8.96 0.72
CA SER A 52 28.13 8.56 2.08
C SER A 52 26.96 8.39 3.04
N ARG A 53 25.72 8.65 2.59
CA ARG A 53 24.52 8.38 3.38
C ARG A 53 24.23 6.90 3.46
N TRP A 54 23.85 6.45 4.65
CA TRP A 54 23.34 5.09 4.88
C TRP A 54 22.27 4.74 3.82
N PRO A 55 22.32 3.54 3.21
CA PRO A 55 23.18 2.40 3.54
C PRO A 55 24.58 2.45 2.91
N ARG A 56 24.86 3.47 2.09
CA ARG A 56 26.16 3.65 1.46
C ARG A 56 27.17 4.19 2.46
N THR A 57 28.43 3.89 2.22
CA THR A 57 29.56 4.35 3.04
C THR A 57 30.49 5.28 2.26
N GLY A 58 30.20 5.55 0.98
CA GLY A 58 31.07 6.29 0.06
C GLY A 58 32.35 5.54 -0.37
N ASN A 59 32.75 4.47 0.34
CA ASN A 59 34.00 3.75 0.10
C ASN A 59 33.98 2.86 -1.16
N THR A 60 32.80 2.36 -1.54
CA THR A 60 32.62 1.47 -2.71
C THR A 60 32.05 2.19 -3.93
N GLU A 61 31.75 3.48 -3.80
CA GLU A 61 31.19 4.30 -4.87
C GLU A 61 32.31 5.05 -5.60
N PRO A 62 32.30 5.09 -6.95
CA PRO A 62 33.30 5.83 -7.69
C PRO A 62 33.27 7.30 -7.27
N VAL A 63 34.46 7.86 -6.99
CA VAL A 63 34.62 9.30 -6.76
C VAL A 63 34.29 10.05 -8.04
N ALA A 64 33.83 11.30 -7.92
CA ALA A 64 33.53 12.17 -9.04
C ALA A 64 34.61 12.05 -10.15
N PRO A 65 34.23 11.68 -11.39
CA PRO A 65 35.17 11.46 -12.47
C PRO A 65 36.11 12.65 -12.67
N GLY A 66 37.38 12.39 -13.02
CA GLY A 66 38.41 13.42 -13.16
C GLY A 66 38.12 14.50 -14.21
N HIS A 67 37.16 14.29 -15.12
CA HIS A 67 36.69 15.32 -16.06
C HIS A 67 35.65 16.27 -15.44
N ILE A 68 34.96 15.84 -14.38
CA ILE A 68 34.00 16.62 -13.60
C ILE A 68 34.74 17.40 -12.50
N TRP A 69 35.61 16.72 -11.73
CA TRP A 69 36.40 17.30 -10.64
C TRP A 69 37.92 17.04 -10.84
N PRO A 70 38.64 17.92 -11.56
CA PRO A 70 39.99 17.62 -12.04
C PRO A 70 41.09 18.01 -11.04
N ALA A 71 42.09 17.14 -10.83
CA ALA A 71 43.21 17.35 -9.91
C ALA A 71 44.02 18.65 -10.17
N PRO A 72 44.51 19.36 -9.13
CA PRO A 72 44.42 19.05 -7.70
C PRO A 72 43.10 19.59 -7.11
N ALA A 73 42.17 18.68 -6.90
CA ALA A 73 40.87 18.96 -6.32
C ALA A 73 40.58 17.92 -5.25
N THR A 74 39.98 18.34 -4.14
CA THR A 74 39.64 17.48 -3.01
C THR A 74 38.14 17.46 -2.80
N ALA A 75 37.65 16.34 -2.31
CA ALA A 75 36.25 16.10 -2.01
C ALA A 75 36.18 15.18 -0.78
N SER A 76 35.35 15.52 0.21
CA SER A 76 35.22 14.75 1.46
C SER A 76 33.84 14.91 2.07
N VAL A 77 33.52 14.08 3.06
CA VAL A 77 32.34 14.23 3.90
C VAL A 77 32.76 14.37 5.37
N GLU A 78 32.00 15.14 6.13
CA GLU A 78 32.09 15.22 7.58
C GLU A 78 30.70 15.19 8.21
N ALA A 79 30.62 14.91 9.51
CA ALA A 79 29.38 15.03 10.26
C ALA A 79 29.08 16.52 10.54
N THR A 80 27.79 16.90 10.53
CA THR A 80 27.35 18.21 10.98
C THR A 80 26.83 18.17 12.41
N ASP A 81 26.97 19.28 13.10
CA ASP A 81 26.31 19.52 14.37
C ASP A 81 24.78 19.48 14.22
N ALA A 82 24.10 19.35 15.35
CA ALA A 82 22.65 19.48 15.47
C ALA A 82 22.17 20.81 14.88
N TRP A 83 21.16 20.78 14.03
CA TRP A 83 20.54 21.99 13.50
C TRP A 83 19.48 22.50 14.48
N VAL A 84 19.95 23.19 15.51
CA VAL A 84 19.11 23.73 16.62
C VAL A 84 18.15 24.84 16.12
N THR A 85 18.40 25.42 14.96
CA THR A 85 17.67 26.60 14.42
C THR A 85 16.60 26.28 13.37
N VAL A 86 16.26 25.01 13.10
CA VAL A 86 15.15 24.65 12.18
C VAL A 86 13.79 24.74 12.89
N ASP A 87 13.64 25.69 13.81
CA ASP A 87 12.40 25.92 14.57
C ASP A 87 11.50 26.92 13.82
N LEU A 88 11.22 26.60 12.56
CA LEU A 88 10.28 27.37 11.75
C LEU A 88 8.86 27.16 12.27
N PRO A 89 8.07 28.22 12.54
CA PRO A 89 6.68 28.09 12.99
C PRO A 89 5.83 27.20 12.07
N GLN A 90 6.14 27.20 10.77
CA GLN A 90 5.46 26.39 9.76
C GLN A 90 5.70 24.88 9.92
N LEU A 91 6.78 24.50 10.59
CA LEU A 91 7.15 23.10 10.88
C LEU A 91 6.66 22.63 12.26
N GLN A 92 6.05 23.50 13.08
CA GLN A 92 5.48 23.15 14.39
C GLN A 92 4.08 22.52 14.31
N HIS A 93 3.61 22.18 13.11
CA HIS A 93 2.29 21.57 12.95
C HIS A 93 2.28 20.15 13.57
N PRO A 94 1.21 19.73 14.27
CA PRO A 94 1.11 18.40 14.88
C PRO A 94 1.29 17.22 13.90
N VAL A 95 1.05 17.44 12.61
CA VAL A 95 1.29 16.44 11.54
C VAL A 95 2.77 16.35 11.14
N VAL A 96 3.58 17.36 11.45
CA VAL A 96 5.01 17.45 11.07
C VAL A 96 5.93 17.07 12.24
N ARG A 97 5.61 17.48 13.48
CA ARG A 97 6.40 17.21 14.69
C ARG A 97 5.68 16.39 15.77
N GLY A 98 4.35 16.38 15.74
CA GLY A 98 3.42 15.73 16.68
C GLY A 98 3.69 15.86 18.18
N PRO A 99 3.10 14.99 19.03
CA PRO A 99 2.43 13.72 18.70
C PRO A 99 0.94 13.85 18.34
N LEU A 100 0.46 12.94 17.48
CA LEU A 100 -0.97 12.65 17.31
C LEU A 100 -1.43 11.72 18.45
N PRO A 101 -2.68 11.80 18.94
CA PRO A 101 -3.16 10.95 20.03
C PRO A 101 -3.00 9.46 19.71
N GLY A 102 -2.22 8.73 20.52
CA GLY A 102 -1.98 7.29 20.37
C GLY A 102 -0.89 6.89 19.37
N PHE A 103 -0.19 7.85 18.74
CA PHE A 103 0.88 7.56 17.79
C PHE A 103 2.23 8.10 18.30
N GLY A 104 3.25 7.25 18.30
CA GLY A 104 4.63 7.71 18.49
C GLY A 104 5.18 8.32 17.20
N ILE A 105 6.17 9.20 17.29
CA ILE A 105 6.88 9.74 16.11
C ILE A 105 8.31 9.26 16.15
N LYS A 106 8.74 8.59 15.08
CA LYS A 106 10.14 8.21 14.89
C LYS A 106 10.95 9.47 14.58
N PRO A 107 12.14 9.67 15.17
CA PRO A 107 12.94 10.88 14.98
C PRO A 107 13.71 10.83 13.64
N VAL A 108 13.05 10.44 12.55
CA VAL A 108 13.66 10.29 11.21
C VAL A 108 13.90 11.65 10.55
N LEU A 109 13.16 12.67 10.94
CA LEU A 109 13.32 14.04 10.45
C LEU A 109 13.76 15.00 11.57
N ASP A 110 14.36 14.45 12.62
CA ASP A 110 14.81 15.24 13.76
C ASP A 110 16.08 16.02 13.41
N PRO A 111 16.01 17.35 13.26
CA PRO A 111 17.18 18.17 12.91
C PRO A 111 18.21 18.21 14.05
N THR A 112 17.84 17.82 15.27
CA THR A 112 18.75 17.79 16.42
C THR A 112 19.74 16.62 16.36
N GLN A 113 19.49 15.62 15.50
CA GLN A 113 20.41 14.50 15.29
C GLN A 113 21.59 14.84 14.36
N GLY A 114 21.60 16.05 13.80
CA GLY A 114 22.63 16.47 12.86
C GLY A 114 22.55 15.74 11.52
N GLY A 115 23.66 15.74 10.79
CA GLY A 115 23.67 15.32 9.40
C GLY A 115 25.05 15.08 8.83
N GLY A 116 25.11 15.04 7.51
CA GLY A 116 26.35 14.99 6.75
C GLY A 116 26.58 16.32 6.04
N ARG A 117 27.84 16.74 5.94
CA ARG A 117 28.29 17.87 5.12
C ARG A 117 29.31 17.37 4.13
N GLY A 118 28.98 17.51 2.85
CA GLY A 118 29.93 17.28 1.78
C GLY A 118 30.78 18.52 1.56
N LYS A 119 32.06 18.34 1.31
CA LYS A 119 33.05 19.38 1.09
C LYS A 119 33.74 19.18 -0.24
N ALA A 120 33.94 20.24 -0.99
CA ALA A 120 34.74 20.24 -2.20
C ALA A 120 35.63 21.48 -2.28
N SER A 121 36.87 21.33 -2.75
CA SER A 121 37.76 22.46 -3.02
C SER A 121 38.69 22.17 -4.19
N ILE A 122 39.08 23.22 -4.91
CA ILE A 122 39.98 23.14 -6.06
C ILE A 122 40.91 24.34 -6.13
N VAL A 123 42.17 24.09 -6.50
CA VAL A 123 43.20 25.12 -6.74
C VAL A 123 43.59 25.13 -8.21
N ARG A 124 43.48 26.28 -8.88
CA ARG A 124 43.77 26.43 -10.31
C ARG A 124 44.44 27.76 -10.65
N ARG A 125 45.22 27.78 -11.73
CA ARG A 125 45.75 29.03 -12.30
C ARG A 125 44.71 29.73 -13.18
N TYR A 126 44.76 31.05 -13.22
CA TYR A 126 43.95 31.85 -14.13
C TYR A 126 44.33 31.59 -15.60
N PRO A 127 43.41 31.11 -16.45
CA PRO A 127 43.72 30.77 -17.85
C PRO A 127 44.34 31.92 -18.66
N MET A 128 43.81 33.14 -18.51
CA MET A 128 44.24 34.31 -19.30
C MET A 128 45.17 35.26 -18.53
N MET A 129 45.41 34.99 -17.24
CA MET A 129 46.28 35.81 -16.38
C MET A 129 47.17 34.94 -15.47
N PRO A 130 48.01 34.05 -16.03
CA PRO A 130 48.78 33.08 -15.24
C PRO A 130 49.77 33.73 -14.26
N ARG A 131 50.16 34.99 -14.50
CA ARG A 131 51.04 35.77 -13.61
C ARG A 131 50.37 36.20 -12.30
N LEU A 132 49.04 36.17 -12.21
CA LEU A 132 48.31 36.40 -10.96
C LEU A 132 48.38 35.20 -9.99
N GLY A 133 49.00 34.09 -10.41
CA GLY A 133 49.13 32.88 -9.62
C GLY A 133 47.89 31.99 -9.70
N SER A 134 47.66 31.22 -8.64
CA SER A 134 46.51 30.33 -8.51
C SER A 134 45.40 30.97 -7.69
N PHE A 135 44.16 30.68 -8.04
CA PHE A 135 43.01 30.91 -7.19
C PHE A 135 42.59 29.61 -6.50
N GLU A 136 41.98 29.76 -5.33
CA GLU A 136 41.35 28.70 -4.57
C GLU A 136 39.85 28.94 -4.55
N SER A 137 39.05 27.89 -4.76
CA SER A 137 37.58 27.98 -4.71
C SER A 137 37.00 28.24 -3.31
N GLY A 138 37.84 28.13 -2.28
CA GLY A 138 37.44 27.94 -0.88
C GLY A 138 36.81 26.56 -0.65
N SER A 139 36.38 26.33 0.61
CA SER A 139 35.52 25.20 0.99
C SER A 139 34.11 25.42 0.40
N ILE A 140 33.68 24.49 -0.44
CA ILE A 140 32.33 24.42 -0.98
C ILE A 140 31.57 23.36 -0.18
N GLU A 141 30.53 23.78 0.54
CA GLU A 141 29.90 22.95 1.58
C GLU A 141 28.42 22.70 1.25
N HIS A 142 27.98 21.45 1.36
CA HIS A 142 26.59 21.07 1.18
C HIS A 142 26.11 20.18 2.32
N GLU A 143 25.16 20.68 3.11
CA GLU A 143 24.63 19.99 4.28
C GLU A 143 23.34 19.22 3.97
N VAL A 144 23.21 18.02 4.52
CA VAL A 144 22.05 17.12 4.33
C VAL A 144 21.71 16.41 5.64
N LEU A 145 20.41 16.27 5.96
CA LEU A 145 19.95 15.54 7.16
C LEU A 145 20.49 14.11 7.16
N GLY A 146 21.00 13.69 8.32
CA GLY A 146 21.77 12.45 8.48
C GLY A 146 20.95 11.16 8.46
N VAL A 147 19.63 11.24 8.38
CA VAL A 147 18.79 10.09 8.71
C VAL A 147 18.42 9.24 7.48
N THR A 148 18.29 7.95 7.78
CA THR A 148 17.97 6.81 6.91
C THR A 148 16.64 6.98 6.20
N PHE A 149 16.62 7.63 5.05
CA PHE A 149 15.42 7.67 4.21
C PHE A 149 15.35 6.40 3.34
N ARG A 150 14.82 5.31 3.91
CA ARG A 150 14.62 4.05 3.16
C ARG A 150 13.36 4.13 2.30
N ASN A 151 13.47 4.53 1.03
CA ASN A 151 12.26 4.66 0.20
C ASN A 151 12.19 3.89 -1.11
N ALA A 152 13.30 3.54 -1.74
CA ALA A 152 13.24 2.80 -3.02
C ALA A 152 14.30 1.70 -3.14
N GLU A 153 15.20 1.58 -2.17
CA GLU A 153 16.41 0.75 -2.29
C GLU A 153 16.24 -0.64 -1.60
N MET A 154 14.99 -1.05 -1.28
CA MET A 154 14.59 -2.38 -0.76
C MET A 154 13.38 -3.03 -1.49
N ASN A 155 13.00 -2.55 -2.69
CA ASN A 155 11.97 -3.19 -3.52
C ASN A 155 10.52 -3.22 -2.92
N MET A 156 9.97 -2.08 -2.44
CA MET A 156 8.60 -2.00 -1.88
C MET A 156 7.60 -1.15 -2.72
N PRO A 157 6.30 -1.55 -2.82
CA PRO A 157 5.30 -0.91 -3.69
C PRO A 157 4.77 0.46 -3.24
N THR A 158 4.01 1.13 -4.12
CA THR A 158 3.44 2.48 -3.91
C THR A 158 2.33 2.59 -2.86
N MET A 159 1.64 1.48 -2.58
CA MET A 159 0.45 1.46 -1.72
C MET A 159 0.77 1.50 -0.21
N THR A 160 2.02 1.26 0.20
CA THR A 160 2.46 1.26 1.62
C THR A 160 2.95 2.63 2.11
N ARG A 161 2.74 3.69 1.33
CA ARG A 161 3.47 4.96 1.45
C ARG A 161 2.74 6.01 2.29
N ARG A 162 3.21 6.22 3.54
CA ARG A 162 3.49 7.52 4.19
C ARG A 162 3.42 7.46 5.72
N THR A 163 2.71 6.51 6.31
CA THR A 163 2.38 6.54 7.74
C THR A 163 3.33 5.73 8.64
N THR A 164 3.85 4.57 8.24
CA THR A 164 4.72 3.70 9.09
C THR A 164 6.16 4.18 9.31
N ILE A 165 6.64 5.12 8.50
CA ILE A 165 8.03 5.59 8.55
C ILE A 165 8.18 6.70 9.58
N LEU A 166 7.20 7.60 9.66
CA LEU A 166 7.20 8.72 10.60
C LEU A 166 6.49 8.36 11.89
N TYR A 167 5.46 7.51 11.84
CA TYR A 167 4.66 7.18 13.00
C TYR A 167 4.87 5.74 13.46
N GLU A 168 5.00 5.57 14.77
CA GLU A 168 4.82 4.31 15.46
C GLU A 168 3.33 4.15 15.73
N PHE A 169 2.76 3.11 15.12
CA PHE A 169 1.36 2.78 15.32
C PHE A 169 1.15 2.26 16.74
N PRO A 170 0.00 2.59 17.37
CA PRO A 170 -0.37 1.98 18.64
C PRO A 170 -0.38 0.46 18.46
N GLN A 171 0.43 -0.23 19.27
CA GLN A 171 0.42 -1.68 19.29
C GLN A 171 -0.79 -2.16 20.08
N THR A 172 -1.50 -3.14 19.52
CA THR A 172 -2.56 -3.86 20.24
C THR A 172 -1.93 -4.75 21.32
N SER A 173 -2.70 -5.15 22.35
CA SER A 173 -2.19 -6.09 23.37
C SER A 173 -1.58 -7.34 22.71
N GLN A 174 -0.46 -7.84 23.26
CA GLN A 174 0.18 -9.08 22.80
C GLN A 174 -0.72 -10.31 22.94
N ASP A 175 -1.77 -10.22 23.76
CA ASP A 175 -2.76 -11.29 23.92
C ASP A 175 -3.57 -11.53 22.65
N LEU A 176 -3.73 -10.50 21.79
CA LEU A 176 -4.55 -10.61 20.58
C LEU A 176 -3.89 -11.46 19.50
N PRO A 177 -2.59 -11.31 19.17
CA PRO A 177 -1.88 -12.27 18.31
C PRO A 177 -1.92 -13.70 18.82
N ALA A 178 -1.80 -13.91 20.14
CA ALA A 178 -1.88 -15.23 20.75
C ALA A 178 -3.30 -15.82 20.60
N ALA A 179 -4.33 -15.06 20.95
CA ALA A 179 -5.73 -15.45 20.78
C ALA A 179 -6.09 -15.71 19.31
N PHE A 180 -5.55 -14.93 18.38
CA PHE A 180 -5.73 -15.16 16.94
C PHE A 180 -5.10 -16.49 16.52
N SER A 181 -3.86 -16.75 16.93
CA SER A 181 -3.20 -18.02 16.64
C SER A 181 -3.94 -19.21 17.24
N GLU A 182 -4.45 -19.07 18.46
CA GLU A 182 -5.25 -20.09 19.13
C GLU A 182 -6.58 -20.33 18.41
N ALA A 183 -7.28 -19.27 18.00
CA ALA A 183 -8.51 -19.36 17.22
C ALA A 183 -8.29 -20.06 15.87
N VAL A 184 -7.22 -19.72 15.14
CA VAL A 184 -6.86 -20.40 13.89
C VAL A 184 -6.59 -21.88 14.13
N ASN A 185 -5.82 -22.22 15.17
CA ASN A 185 -5.55 -23.61 15.52
C ASN A 185 -6.84 -24.35 15.90
N ALA A 186 -7.74 -23.71 16.64
CA ALA A 186 -9.03 -24.28 17.02
C ALA A 186 -9.91 -24.57 15.80
N ILE A 187 -9.97 -23.66 14.83
CA ILE A 187 -10.70 -23.85 13.56
C ILE A 187 -10.13 -25.06 12.80
N MET A 188 -8.81 -25.12 12.65
CA MET A 188 -8.14 -26.22 11.93
C MET A 188 -8.25 -27.57 12.67
N ALA A 189 -8.45 -27.54 13.99
CA ALA A 189 -8.63 -28.72 14.83
C ALA A 189 -10.08 -29.19 14.94
N VAL A 190 -11.06 -28.51 14.32
CA VAL A 190 -12.45 -28.95 14.35
C VAL A 190 -12.54 -30.36 13.72
N PRO A 191 -13.06 -31.38 14.44
CA PRO A 191 -13.07 -32.77 13.98
C PRO A 191 -13.72 -32.99 12.60
N HIS A 192 -14.61 -32.07 12.21
CA HIS A 192 -15.35 -32.10 10.95
C HIS A 192 -14.86 -31.08 9.92
N PHE A 193 -13.72 -30.42 10.12
CA PHE A 193 -13.17 -29.44 9.18
C PHE A 193 -13.00 -30.04 7.76
N ARG A 194 -12.53 -31.30 7.67
CA ARG A 194 -12.48 -32.02 6.38
C ARG A 194 -13.84 -32.29 5.75
N HIS A 195 -14.90 -32.41 6.55
CA HIS A 195 -16.25 -32.61 6.01
C HIS A 195 -16.81 -31.29 5.43
N LEU A 196 -16.32 -30.14 5.90
CA LEU A 196 -16.68 -28.83 5.35
C LEU A 196 -15.98 -28.56 4.00
N GLN A 197 -14.82 -29.18 3.73
CA GLN A 197 -14.13 -29.06 2.44
C GLN A 197 -14.97 -29.55 1.24
N VAL A 198 -15.96 -30.40 1.48
CA VAL A 198 -16.91 -30.84 0.44
C VAL A 198 -17.71 -29.66 -0.10
N LEU A 199 -18.01 -28.66 0.74
CA LEU A 199 -18.78 -27.48 0.34
C LEU A 199 -17.96 -26.50 -0.50
N ASP A 200 -16.66 -26.41 -0.24
CA ASP A 200 -15.74 -25.56 -1.01
C ASP A 200 -15.41 -26.16 -2.39
N ASN A 201 -15.54 -27.48 -2.53
CA ASN A 201 -15.17 -28.22 -3.74
C ASN A 201 -16.38 -28.92 -4.40
N ASP A 202 -17.59 -28.43 -4.14
CA ASP A 202 -18.79 -29.02 -4.72
C ASP A 202 -18.81 -28.84 -6.25
N GLU A 203 -18.89 -29.96 -6.98
CA GLU A 203 -18.81 -29.97 -8.44
C GLU A 203 -19.99 -29.23 -9.08
N ASP A 204 -21.20 -29.33 -8.51
CA ASP A 204 -22.39 -28.68 -9.05
C ASP A 204 -22.29 -27.16 -8.84
N VAL A 205 -21.82 -26.71 -7.67
CA VAL A 205 -21.58 -25.28 -7.41
C VAL A 205 -20.56 -24.71 -8.38
N GLN A 206 -19.44 -25.42 -8.59
CA GLN A 206 -18.42 -25.00 -9.54
C GLN A 206 -18.94 -24.98 -10.98
N ARG A 207 -19.73 -25.99 -11.37
CA ARG A 207 -20.28 -26.11 -12.72
C ARG A 207 -21.33 -25.05 -13.04
N TYR A 208 -22.22 -24.73 -12.10
CA TYR A 208 -23.38 -23.87 -12.36
C TYR A 208 -23.21 -22.43 -11.90
N VAL A 209 -22.42 -22.18 -10.84
CA VAL A 209 -22.26 -20.85 -10.22
C VAL A 209 -20.79 -20.40 -10.16
N GLY A 210 -19.84 -21.32 -10.42
CA GLY A 210 -18.40 -21.07 -10.42
C GLY A 210 -17.77 -21.20 -9.03
N SER A 211 -18.23 -20.39 -8.07
CA SER A 211 -17.81 -20.51 -6.67
C SER A 211 -18.83 -19.89 -5.73
N HIS A 212 -18.99 -20.46 -4.54
CA HIS A 212 -19.80 -19.88 -3.48
C HIS A 212 -19.16 -20.10 -2.13
N ASP A 213 -19.11 -19.06 -1.31
CA ASP A 213 -18.57 -19.13 0.04
C ASP A 213 -19.71 -19.26 1.05
N PHE A 214 -19.81 -20.45 1.66
CA PHE A 214 -20.81 -20.77 2.69
C PHE A 214 -20.35 -20.41 4.11
N HIS A 215 -19.12 -19.91 4.28
CA HIS A 215 -18.65 -19.52 5.60
C HIS A 215 -19.43 -18.30 6.11
N PRO A 216 -19.76 -18.25 7.42
CA PRO A 216 -20.38 -17.08 8.00
C PRO A 216 -19.49 -15.86 7.76
N ARG A 217 -19.93 -14.95 6.89
CA ARG A 217 -19.14 -13.78 6.54
C ARG A 217 -18.98 -12.89 7.76
N THR A 218 -17.75 -12.68 8.23
CA THR A 218 -17.48 -11.43 8.94
C THR A 218 -17.93 -10.29 8.04
N LEU A 219 -18.49 -9.20 8.56
CA LEU A 219 -18.76 -7.98 7.79
C LEU A 219 -17.43 -7.48 7.20
N GLN A 220 -17.01 -8.08 6.10
CA GLN A 220 -16.02 -7.57 5.19
C GLN A 220 -16.79 -6.66 4.24
N PRO A 221 -16.26 -5.45 3.98
CA PRO A 221 -16.79 -4.67 2.90
C PRO A 221 -16.60 -5.48 1.62
N TYR A 222 -17.73 -5.83 0.99
CA TYR A 222 -17.76 -6.12 -0.43
C TYR A 222 -16.93 -5.04 -1.14
N MET A 223 -16.06 -5.44 -2.07
CA MET A 223 -15.33 -4.54 -2.96
C MET A 223 -16.34 -3.69 -3.76
N ALA A 224 -16.89 -2.66 -3.14
CA ALA A 224 -17.50 -1.56 -3.84
C ALA A 224 -16.33 -0.81 -4.48
N MET A 225 -16.11 -1.14 -5.74
CA MET A 225 -15.46 -0.29 -6.72
C MET A 225 -15.73 1.18 -6.34
N MET A 226 -14.68 1.91 -5.97
CA MET A 226 -14.69 3.31 -5.51
C MET A 226 -14.90 3.56 -4.00
N GLY A 227 -13.79 3.53 -3.26
CA GLY A 227 -13.46 4.61 -2.33
C GLY A 227 -14.10 4.62 -0.94
N GLN A 228 -14.81 3.58 -0.53
CA GLN A 228 -15.23 3.45 0.87
C GLN A 228 -14.13 2.77 1.69
N VAL A 229 -13.50 3.56 2.55
CA VAL A 229 -12.47 3.12 3.49
C VAL A 229 -13.03 2.00 4.38
N TYR A 230 -12.19 0.97 4.55
CA TYR A 230 -12.35 -0.27 5.31
C TYR A 230 -12.63 -0.06 6.81
N LEU A 231 -13.74 0.58 7.18
CA LEU A 231 -14.06 0.91 8.58
C LEU A 231 -14.18 -0.34 9.47
N ALA A 232 -14.71 -1.45 8.95
CA ALA A 232 -14.91 -2.68 9.74
C ALA A 232 -13.61 -3.39 10.14
N LEU A 233 -12.50 -3.22 9.39
CA LEU A 233 -11.20 -3.86 9.69
C LEU A 233 -10.30 -2.99 10.57
N CYS A 234 -10.64 -1.72 10.75
CA CYS A 234 -9.88 -0.77 11.58
C CYS A 234 -10.55 -0.48 12.93
N GLN A 235 -11.67 -1.14 13.23
CA GLN A 235 -12.33 -0.98 14.53
C GLN A 235 -11.49 -1.69 15.60
N LEU A 236 -11.14 -0.96 16.67
CA LEU A 236 -10.36 -1.48 17.79
C LEU A 236 -11.23 -1.68 19.04
N ASP A 237 -12.45 -1.16 19.04
CA ASP A 237 -13.41 -1.40 20.11
C ASP A 237 -13.90 -2.86 20.07
N ARG A 238 -13.56 -3.61 21.12
CA ARG A 238 -13.90 -5.02 21.27
C ARG A 238 -15.41 -5.24 21.40
N GLU A 239 -16.11 -4.35 22.10
CA GLU A 239 -17.56 -4.50 22.30
C GLU A 239 -18.28 -4.24 20.99
N GLU A 240 -17.87 -3.22 20.24
CA GLU A 240 -18.44 -2.95 18.94
C GLU A 240 -18.19 -4.10 17.94
N ILE A 241 -16.97 -4.65 17.92
CA ILE A 241 -16.66 -5.84 17.11
C ILE A 241 -17.51 -7.04 17.54
N TYR A 242 -17.67 -7.28 18.84
CA TYR A 242 -18.49 -8.38 19.36
C TYR A 242 -19.94 -8.25 18.90
N GLN A 243 -20.54 -7.07 19.06
CA GLN A 243 -21.92 -6.79 18.67
C GLN A 243 -22.12 -6.89 17.15
N GLN A 244 -21.16 -6.46 16.33
CA GLN A 244 -21.29 -6.47 14.88
C GLN A 244 -20.94 -7.82 14.23
N GLN A 245 -19.95 -8.54 14.76
CA GLN A 245 -19.38 -9.73 14.10
C GLN A 245 -19.82 -11.03 14.76
N VAL A 246 -20.01 -11.05 16.08
CA VAL A 246 -20.25 -12.28 16.84
C VAL A 246 -21.73 -12.46 17.13
N VAL A 247 -22.41 -11.42 17.66
CA VAL A 247 -23.82 -11.49 18.06
C VAL A 247 -24.76 -11.95 16.94
N PRO A 248 -24.61 -11.52 15.67
CA PRO A 248 -25.46 -12.02 14.58
C PRO A 248 -25.29 -13.53 14.30
N LYS A 249 -24.09 -14.07 14.57
CA LYS A 249 -23.71 -15.44 14.23
C LYS A 249 -24.19 -16.47 15.24
N ILE A 250 -24.18 -16.10 16.51
CA ILE A 250 -24.58 -16.97 17.62
C ILE A 250 -26.08 -16.88 17.88
N ASP A 251 -26.62 -17.88 18.59
CA ASP A 251 -28.00 -17.85 19.07
C ASP A 251 -28.14 -16.89 20.25
N GLY A 252 -29.27 -16.18 20.33
CA GLY A 252 -29.49 -15.18 21.38
C GLY A 252 -30.97 -14.98 21.67
N ARG A 253 -31.30 -14.09 22.61
CA ARG A 253 -32.68 -13.67 22.90
C ARG A 253 -32.99 -12.36 22.20
N ASN A 254 -34.13 -12.29 21.52
CA ASN A 254 -34.61 -11.02 20.99
C ASN A 254 -35.18 -10.14 22.12
N ARG A 255 -35.57 -8.90 21.79
CA ARG A 255 -36.20 -7.97 22.75
C ARG A 255 -37.47 -8.46 23.44
N ARG A 256 -38.13 -9.48 22.90
CA ARG A 256 -39.34 -10.10 23.48
C ARG A 256 -39.00 -11.27 24.40
N GLY A 257 -37.73 -11.62 24.51
CA GLY A 257 -37.25 -12.76 25.27
C GLY A 257 -37.33 -14.08 24.51
N ASP A 258 -37.75 -14.11 23.25
CA ASP A 258 -37.75 -15.36 22.47
C ASP A 258 -36.34 -15.70 21.98
N ILE A 259 -36.01 -16.98 21.90
CA ILE A 259 -34.76 -17.42 21.30
C ILE A 259 -34.78 -17.12 19.81
N GLU A 260 -33.81 -16.35 19.35
CA GLU A 260 -33.53 -16.05 17.96
C GLU A 260 -32.25 -16.75 17.50
N LEU A 261 -32.43 -17.73 16.61
CA LEU A 261 -31.34 -18.45 15.97
C LEU A 261 -30.43 -17.49 15.18
N GLY A 262 -29.13 -17.60 15.35
CA GLY A 262 -28.11 -16.87 14.60
C GLY A 262 -27.83 -17.46 13.21
N GLU A 263 -26.89 -16.83 12.50
CA GLU A 263 -26.49 -17.27 11.15
C GLU A 263 -26.01 -18.72 11.12
N ILE A 264 -25.26 -19.15 12.14
CA ILE A 264 -24.70 -20.51 12.19
C ILE A 264 -25.82 -21.55 12.31
N SER A 265 -26.75 -21.36 13.24
CA SER A 265 -27.89 -22.28 13.44
C SER A 265 -28.87 -22.26 12.27
N ARG A 266 -28.90 -21.19 11.47
CA ARG A 266 -29.71 -21.11 10.23
C ARG A 266 -28.97 -21.60 8.98
N LEU A 267 -27.68 -21.94 9.08
CA LEU A 267 -26.87 -22.37 7.94
C LEU A 267 -27.50 -23.53 7.15
N PRO A 268 -28.05 -24.60 7.78
CA PRO A 268 -28.71 -25.67 7.04
C PRO A 268 -29.85 -25.19 6.16
N ARG A 269 -30.65 -24.22 6.62
CA ARG A 269 -31.72 -23.59 5.84
C ARG A 269 -31.16 -22.79 4.67
N THR A 270 -30.16 -21.94 4.94
CA THR A 270 -29.52 -21.10 3.92
C THR A 270 -28.93 -21.95 2.81
N MET A 271 -28.19 -23.01 3.16
CA MET A 271 -27.59 -23.93 2.20
C MET A 271 -28.64 -24.70 1.40
N THR A 272 -29.65 -25.28 2.07
CA THR A 272 -30.70 -26.04 1.38
C THR A 272 -31.42 -25.17 0.36
N ASN A 273 -31.76 -23.94 0.74
CA ASN A 273 -32.40 -22.99 -0.16
C ASN A 273 -31.49 -22.58 -1.32
N PHE A 274 -30.18 -22.42 -1.08
CA PHE A 274 -29.20 -22.12 -2.12
C PHE A 274 -29.15 -23.23 -3.17
N PHE A 275 -28.96 -24.48 -2.76
CA PHE A 275 -28.89 -25.61 -3.70
C PHE A 275 -30.22 -25.82 -4.45
N LEU A 276 -31.37 -25.68 -3.76
CA LEU A 276 -32.67 -25.72 -4.42
C LEU A 276 -32.82 -24.61 -5.47
N ALA A 277 -32.40 -23.38 -5.15
CA ALA A 277 -32.47 -22.28 -6.10
C ALA A 277 -31.56 -22.52 -7.30
N MET A 278 -30.33 -22.99 -7.06
CA MET A 278 -29.35 -23.33 -8.11
C MET A 278 -29.89 -24.39 -9.06
N TYR A 279 -30.35 -25.53 -8.54
CA TYR A 279 -30.87 -26.63 -9.36
C TYR A 279 -32.15 -26.23 -10.12
N ASN A 280 -33.07 -25.52 -9.46
CA ASN A 280 -34.30 -25.08 -10.12
C ASN A 280 -34.03 -24.05 -11.23
N ALA A 281 -33.05 -23.15 -11.03
CA ALA A 281 -32.63 -22.22 -12.07
C ALA A 281 -32.07 -22.98 -13.28
N ARG A 282 -31.21 -23.97 -13.05
CA ARG A 282 -30.63 -24.78 -14.12
C ARG A 282 -31.68 -25.62 -14.87
N ILE A 283 -32.64 -26.20 -14.14
CA ILE A 283 -33.77 -26.91 -14.75
C ILE A 283 -34.56 -25.97 -15.66
N ALA A 284 -34.88 -24.76 -15.20
CA ALA A 284 -35.61 -23.78 -16.01
C ALA A 284 -34.85 -23.36 -17.28
N GLU A 285 -33.52 -23.22 -17.19
CA GLU A 285 -32.67 -22.95 -18.36
C GLU A 285 -32.72 -24.09 -19.39
N LEU A 286 -32.64 -25.34 -18.92
CA LEU A 286 -32.70 -26.52 -19.79
C LEU A 286 -34.08 -26.70 -20.43
N GLU A 287 -35.15 -26.45 -19.68
CA GLU A 287 -36.52 -26.47 -20.20
C GLU A 287 -36.70 -25.40 -21.29
N ALA A 288 -36.21 -24.17 -21.07
CA ALA A 288 -36.23 -23.12 -22.08
C ALA A 288 -35.39 -23.47 -23.33
N LEU A 289 -34.23 -24.12 -23.15
CA LEU A 289 -33.40 -24.60 -24.25
C LEU A 289 -34.13 -25.66 -25.09
N ILE A 290 -34.79 -26.62 -24.43
CA ILE A 290 -35.58 -27.65 -25.10
C ILE A 290 -36.70 -27.01 -25.93
N ASP A 291 -37.40 -26.03 -25.38
CA ASP A 291 -38.47 -25.32 -26.10
C ASP A 291 -37.94 -24.62 -27.35
N LEU A 292 -36.79 -23.95 -27.26
CA LEU A 292 -36.14 -23.31 -28.41
C LEU A 292 -35.69 -24.33 -29.47
N LEU A 293 -35.15 -25.47 -29.04
CA LEU A 293 -34.71 -26.54 -29.95
C LEU A 293 -35.89 -27.22 -30.66
N LYS A 294 -37.03 -27.37 -29.99
CA LYS A 294 -38.27 -27.92 -30.58
C LYS A 294 -38.87 -27.03 -31.66
N MET A 295 -38.54 -25.74 -31.69
CA MET A 295 -38.97 -24.83 -32.77
C MET A 295 -38.16 -24.99 -34.07
N GLN A 296 -37.01 -25.68 -34.01
CA GLN A 296 -36.15 -25.91 -35.16
C GLN A 296 -36.52 -27.21 -35.90
N PRO A 297 -36.23 -27.33 -37.20
CA PRO A 297 -36.47 -28.57 -37.93
C PRO A 297 -35.69 -29.74 -37.29
N PRO A 298 -36.33 -30.90 -37.08
CA PRO A 298 -35.70 -32.02 -36.36
C PRO A 298 -34.53 -32.56 -37.17
N THR A 299 -33.32 -32.39 -36.64
CA THR A 299 -32.10 -33.02 -37.12
C THR A 299 -31.57 -33.98 -36.07
N PRO A 300 -30.78 -35.01 -36.45
CA PRO A 300 -30.17 -35.92 -35.47
C PRO A 300 -29.41 -35.19 -34.36
N THR A 301 -28.75 -34.07 -34.68
CA THR A 301 -28.04 -33.22 -33.72
C THR A 301 -28.99 -32.55 -32.73
N ILE A 302 -30.09 -31.97 -33.19
CA ILE A 302 -31.10 -31.33 -32.33
C ILE A 302 -31.76 -32.37 -31.42
N SER A 303 -32.13 -33.54 -31.95
CA SER A 303 -32.70 -34.62 -31.16
C SER A 303 -31.74 -35.11 -30.07
N ALA A 304 -30.44 -35.20 -30.37
CA ALA A 304 -29.42 -35.57 -29.39
C ALA A 304 -29.25 -34.51 -28.29
N GLN A 305 -29.31 -33.22 -28.64
CA GLN A 305 -29.25 -32.12 -27.66
C GLN A 305 -30.46 -32.10 -26.73
N ILE A 306 -31.67 -32.33 -27.27
CA ILE A 306 -32.89 -32.44 -26.45
C ILE A 306 -32.77 -33.62 -25.49
N ALA A 307 -32.37 -34.80 -25.97
CA ALA A 307 -32.21 -35.98 -25.12
C ALA A 307 -31.15 -35.77 -24.01
N ALA A 308 -30.05 -35.08 -24.31
CA ALA A 308 -29.03 -34.74 -23.32
C ALA A 308 -29.57 -33.76 -22.25
N ALA A 309 -30.31 -32.74 -22.66
CA ALA A 309 -30.95 -31.80 -21.74
C ALA A 309 -32.00 -32.48 -20.85
N GLU A 310 -32.83 -33.37 -21.41
CA GLU A 310 -33.80 -34.16 -20.66
C GLU A 310 -33.14 -35.10 -19.64
N ALA A 311 -32.00 -35.70 -20.00
CA ALA A 311 -31.22 -36.53 -19.08
C ALA A 311 -30.64 -35.71 -17.91
N GLU A 312 -30.08 -34.53 -18.17
CA GLU A 312 -29.59 -33.63 -17.10
C GLU A 312 -30.74 -33.17 -16.20
N ILE A 313 -31.91 -32.82 -16.75
CA ILE A 313 -33.10 -32.48 -15.95
C ILE A 313 -33.50 -33.64 -15.02
N ALA A 314 -33.48 -34.88 -15.50
CA ALA A 314 -33.83 -36.05 -14.69
C ALA A 314 -32.85 -36.23 -13.52
N GLU A 315 -31.54 -36.05 -13.75
CA GLU A 315 -30.53 -36.08 -12.71
C GLU A 315 -30.74 -34.98 -11.66
N LEU A 316 -30.97 -33.74 -12.11
CA LEU A 316 -31.21 -32.61 -11.22
C LEU A 316 -32.48 -32.79 -10.39
N LYS A 317 -33.57 -33.30 -10.98
CA LYS A 317 -34.81 -33.59 -10.25
C LYS A 317 -34.61 -34.66 -9.17
N ALA A 318 -33.74 -35.65 -9.40
CA ALA A 318 -33.38 -36.63 -8.39
C ALA A 318 -32.61 -36.02 -7.20
N LYS A 319 -31.81 -34.96 -7.43
CA LYS A 319 -31.11 -34.19 -6.38
C LYS A 319 -32.05 -33.22 -5.63
N VAL A 320 -33.04 -32.64 -6.31
CA VAL A 320 -34.02 -31.72 -5.72
C VAL A 320 -34.92 -32.42 -4.68
N ALA A 321 -35.41 -33.63 -4.99
CA ALA A 321 -36.34 -34.35 -4.11
C ALA A 321 -35.85 -34.52 -2.65
N PRO A 322 -34.64 -35.02 -2.35
CA PRO A 322 -34.16 -35.11 -0.97
C PRO A 322 -33.96 -33.75 -0.31
N LEU A 323 -33.59 -32.70 -1.07
CA LEU A 323 -33.46 -31.34 -0.53
C LEU A 323 -34.81 -30.73 -0.15
N GLU A 324 -35.87 -30.99 -0.92
CA GLU A 324 -37.23 -30.57 -0.56
C GLU A 324 -37.75 -31.32 0.67
N ALA A 325 -37.48 -32.62 0.76
CA ALA A 325 -37.79 -33.43 1.93
C ALA A 325 -37.02 -32.97 3.18
N TYR A 326 -35.77 -32.52 3.02
CA TYR A 326 -35.02 -31.92 4.11
C TYR A 326 -35.56 -30.53 4.47
N ARG A 327 -35.89 -29.70 3.46
CA ARG A 327 -36.45 -28.36 3.65
C ARG A 327 -37.75 -28.37 4.45
N SER A 328 -38.61 -29.36 4.24
CA SER A 328 -39.86 -29.50 5.00
C SER A 328 -39.63 -29.81 6.48
N ARG A 329 -38.52 -30.46 6.83
CA ARG A 329 -38.13 -30.78 8.21
C ARG A 329 -37.37 -29.67 8.93
N LEU A 330 -36.88 -28.65 8.21
CA LEU A 330 -36.07 -27.58 8.80
C LEU A 330 -36.79 -26.81 9.92
N SER A 331 -38.10 -26.60 9.81
CA SER A 331 -38.88 -25.93 10.87
C SER A 331 -38.90 -26.73 12.16
N GLU A 332 -38.98 -28.06 12.08
CA GLU A 332 -38.95 -28.95 13.23
C GLU A 332 -37.56 -28.93 13.88
N ILE A 333 -36.50 -29.02 13.07
CA ILE A 333 -35.10 -28.95 13.51
C ILE A 333 -34.83 -27.61 14.20
N GLU A 334 -35.24 -26.48 13.61
CA GLU A 334 -35.07 -25.16 14.23
C GLU A 334 -35.86 -25.01 15.52
N SER A 335 -37.03 -25.65 15.63
CA SER A 335 -37.81 -25.67 16.86
C SER A 335 -37.15 -26.53 17.94
N GLU A 336 -36.50 -27.62 17.57
CA GLU A 336 -35.68 -28.44 18.46
C GLU A 336 -34.43 -27.69 18.93
N LEU A 337 -33.72 -27.00 18.04
CA LEU A 337 -32.58 -26.15 18.40
C LEU A 337 -32.98 -25.07 19.41
N ARG A 338 -34.13 -24.42 19.22
CA ARG A 338 -34.66 -23.46 20.21
C ARG A 338 -34.92 -24.12 21.57
N ARG A 339 -35.48 -25.33 21.60
CA ARG A 339 -35.70 -26.07 22.85
C ARG A 339 -34.38 -26.43 23.54
N LEU A 340 -33.41 -26.92 22.79
CA LEU A 340 -32.08 -27.25 23.30
C LEU A 340 -31.34 -26.02 23.82
N ALA A 341 -31.49 -24.87 23.16
CA ALA A 341 -30.89 -23.62 23.62
C ALA A 341 -31.49 -23.15 24.97
N VAL A 342 -32.82 -23.29 25.18
CA VAL A 342 -33.44 -23.04 26.50
C VAL A 342 -32.91 -24.00 27.55
N GLN A 343 -32.79 -25.29 27.20
CA GLN A 343 -32.28 -26.29 28.13
C GLN A 343 -30.82 -26.02 28.51
N TYR A 344 -29.97 -25.70 27.55
CA TYR A 344 -28.57 -25.37 27.78
C TYR A 344 -28.41 -24.17 28.72
N GLU A 345 -29.23 -23.13 28.56
CA GLU A 345 -29.23 -21.97 29.45
C GLU A 345 -29.61 -22.36 30.90
N ALA A 346 -30.59 -23.25 31.05
CA ALA A 346 -30.99 -23.77 32.36
C ALA A 346 -29.91 -24.66 33.00
N ASP A 347 -29.25 -25.51 32.22
CA ASP A 347 -28.26 -26.48 32.71
C ASP A 347 -26.90 -25.82 33.00
N SER A 348 -26.50 -24.84 32.18
CA SER A 348 -25.21 -24.14 32.32
C SER A 348 -25.26 -22.94 33.27
N GLY A 349 -26.44 -22.36 33.50
CA GLY A 349 -26.61 -21.11 34.23
C GLY A 349 -26.03 -19.89 33.50
N ILE A 350 -25.61 -20.03 32.23
CA ILE A 350 -25.06 -18.94 31.42
C ILE A 350 -26.18 -18.41 30.52
N PRO A 351 -26.62 -17.15 30.69
CA PRO A 351 -27.70 -16.59 29.88
C PRO A 351 -27.28 -16.41 28.43
N LEU A 352 -28.22 -16.64 27.51
CA LEU A 352 -28.00 -16.35 26.10
C LEU A 352 -27.86 -14.83 25.87
N PRO A 353 -26.99 -14.40 24.95
CA PRO A 353 -26.79 -12.97 24.68
C PRO A 353 -28.07 -12.34 24.14
N THR A 354 -28.32 -11.08 24.52
CA THR A 354 -29.47 -10.31 24.02
C THR A 354 -29.12 -9.68 22.67
N LYS A 355 -30.02 -9.80 21.69
CA LYS A 355 -29.92 -9.26 20.33
C LYS A 355 -30.74 -7.98 20.16
#